data_AF-A0A2K0TZW8-F1
#
_entry.id   AF-A0A2K0TZW8-F1
#
_cell.length_a   1.000
_cell.length_b   1.000
_cell.length_c   1.000
_cell.angle_alpha   90.00
_cell.angle_beta   90.00
_cell.angle_gamma   90.00
#
_symmetry.space_group_name_H-M   'P 1'
#
loop_
_entity.id
_entity.type
_entity.pdbx_description
1 polymer ?
#
loop_
_entity_poly.entity_id
_entity_poly.type
_entity_poly.pdbx_seq_one_letter_code
_entity_poly.pdbx_strand_id
1 'polypeptide(L)'
;MASSHTLTLKLAGLSALLSVSLGTPIEHANHFDLKPFSINLSKGAPRMLELVKGTKLPDKEEYPGVGSSAGIGLDVLKNLQRQWTVDFDWHKEEAKLNK
;
A
#
# COMPACT_ATOMS: atom_id res chain seq x y z
N MET A 1 68.34 9.55 -57.87
CA MET A 1 67.66 10.69 -58.55
C MET A 1 66.30 10.19 -59.03
N ALA A 2 65.33 11.11 -59.07
CA ALA A 2 63.92 10.97 -59.46
C ALA A 2 62.97 10.37 -58.39
N SER A 3 62.30 11.32 -57.73
CA SER A 3 61.14 11.24 -56.85
C SER A 3 59.84 10.96 -57.65
N SER A 4 58.72 10.82 -56.90
CA SER A 4 57.32 11.12 -57.29
C SER A 4 56.45 9.94 -57.76
N HIS A 5 55.16 9.77 -57.42
CA HIS A 5 54.19 10.52 -56.59
C HIS A 5 53.15 9.52 -56.02
N THR A 6 52.55 9.91 -54.89
CA THR A 6 51.38 9.37 -54.19
C THR A 6 50.13 9.08 -55.05
N LEU A 7 49.34 8.08 -54.65
CA LEU A 7 47.88 8.24 -54.64
C LEU A 7 47.21 7.37 -53.55
N THR A 8 46.75 8.05 -52.51
CA THR A 8 45.96 7.52 -51.39
C THR A 8 44.50 7.42 -51.81
N LEU A 9 43.93 6.21 -51.86
CA LEU A 9 42.50 6.04 -52.12
C LEU A 9 41.73 6.23 -50.79
N LYS A 10 41.04 7.36 -50.64
CA LYS A 10 40.13 7.59 -49.52
C LYS A 10 38.85 6.79 -49.74
N LEU A 11 38.68 5.74 -48.96
CA LEU A 11 37.42 4.99 -48.88
C LEU A 11 36.45 5.84 -48.04
N ALA A 12 35.49 6.50 -48.70
CA ALA A 12 34.41 7.19 -48.03
C ALA A 12 33.47 6.15 -47.41
N GLY A 13 33.62 5.94 -46.10
CA GLY A 13 32.75 5.09 -45.31
C GLY A 13 31.36 5.70 -45.18
N LEU A 14 30.33 4.91 -45.53
CA LEU A 14 28.95 5.12 -45.11
C LEU A 14 28.88 5.14 -43.57
N SER A 15 28.33 6.22 -43.02
CA SER A 15 27.75 6.21 -41.68
C SER A 15 26.45 7.01 -41.70
N ALA A 16 25.33 6.30 -41.89
CA ALA A 16 24.02 6.85 -41.60
C ALA A 16 23.91 7.04 -40.08
N LEU A 17 23.77 8.29 -39.64
CA LEU A 17 23.55 8.64 -38.25
C LEU A 17 22.13 8.23 -37.84
N LEU A 18 21.99 7.04 -37.25
CA LEU A 18 20.80 6.67 -36.49
C LEU A 18 20.88 7.37 -35.12
N SER A 19 20.28 8.55 -35.02
CA SER A 19 20.08 9.23 -33.74
C SER A 19 18.99 8.50 -32.95
N VAL A 20 19.37 7.45 -32.22
CA VAL A 20 18.52 6.91 -31.14
C VAL A 20 18.58 7.91 -29.99
N SER A 21 17.53 8.71 -29.81
CA SER A 21 17.37 9.45 -28.56
C SER A 21 17.02 8.45 -27.46
N LEU A 22 18.03 8.00 -26.73
CA LEU A 22 17.81 7.45 -25.39
C LEU A 22 17.26 8.61 -24.57
N GLY A 23 15.93 8.67 -24.43
CA GLY A 23 15.29 9.54 -23.46
C GLY A 23 15.92 9.26 -22.11
N THR A 24 16.65 10.22 -21.56
CA THR A 24 17.21 10.09 -20.22
C THR A 24 16.04 9.88 -19.26
N PRO A 25 16.06 8.86 -18.39
CA PRO A 25 15.03 8.71 -17.39
C PRO A 25 14.99 10.02 -16.57
N ILE A 26 13.82 10.64 -16.49
CA ILE A 26 13.62 11.81 -15.64
C ILE A 26 13.77 11.32 -14.21
N GLU A 27 14.91 11.63 -13.58
CA GLU A 27 15.04 11.56 -12.14
C GLU A 27 14.01 12.50 -11.55
N HIS A 28 12.96 11.93 -10.97
CA HIS A 28 12.08 12.66 -10.10
C HIS A 28 12.88 12.90 -8.83
N ALA A 29 13.56 14.06 -8.75
CA ALA A 29 14.17 14.51 -7.52
C ALA A 29 13.07 14.49 -6.44
N ASN A 30 13.20 13.58 -5.47
CA ASN A 30 12.27 13.45 -4.36
C ASN A 30 12.50 14.63 -3.40
N HIS A 31 11.99 15.81 -3.78
CA HIS A 31 12.10 17.05 -2.99
C HIS A 31 11.40 16.97 -1.63
N PHE A 32 10.59 15.93 -1.41
CA PHE A 32 9.71 15.79 -0.25
C PHE A 32 10.23 14.82 0.82
N ASP A 33 11.44 14.27 0.69
CA ASP A 33 12.02 13.27 1.61
C ASP A 33 11.00 12.22 2.10
N LEU A 34 10.27 11.64 1.15
CA LEU A 34 9.17 10.73 1.45
C LEU A 34 9.71 9.50 2.20
N LYS A 35 9.14 9.24 3.38
CA LYS A 35 9.46 8.04 4.17
C LYS A 35 8.38 6.98 3.98
N PRO A 36 8.76 5.71 3.77
CA PRO A 36 7.80 4.61 3.82
C PRO A 36 7.08 4.58 5.17
N PHE A 37 5.78 4.34 5.15
CA PHE A 37 4.95 4.16 6.33
C PHE A 37 4.38 2.75 6.33
N SER A 38 4.38 2.11 7.50
CA SER A 38 3.77 0.80 7.71
C SER A 38 2.94 0.81 8.98
N ILE A 39 1.76 0.22 8.91
CA ILE A 39 0.81 0.07 9.99
C ILE A 39 1.22 -1.15 10.83
N ASN A 40 1.25 -0.97 12.15
CA ASN A 40 1.48 -2.04 13.13
C ASN A 40 0.29 -2.13 14.10
N LEU A 41 -0.74 -2.86 13.68
CA LEU A 41 -1.88 -3.27 14.50
C LEU A 41 -1.47 -4.29 15.56
N SER A 42 -0.46 -5.13 15.32
CA SER A 42 0.01 -6.14 16.28
C SER A 42 0.41 -5.52 17.63
N LYS A 43 0.82 -4.24 17.66
CA LYS A 43 1.10 -3.48 18.88
C LYS A 43 -0.15 -3.00 19.63
N GLY A 44 -1.26 -2.73 18.94
CA GLY A 44 -2.44 -2.06 19.52
C GLY A 44 -3.70 -2.93 19.60
N ALA A 45 -3.92 -3.81 18.62
CA ALA A 45 -5.09 -4.67 18.52
C ALA A 45 -5.25 -5.60 19.74
N PRO A 46 -4.21 -6.23 20.30
CA PRO A 46 -4.37 -7.09 21.48
C PRO A 46 -5.04 -6.36 22.66
N ARG A 47 -4.59 -5.12 22.97
CA ARG A 47 -5.18 -4.32 24.04
C ARG A 47 -6.62 -3.92 23.75
N MET A 48 -6.91 -3.53 22.51
CA MET A 48 -8.28 -3.22 22.08
C MET A 48 -9.19 -4.45 22.25
N LEU A 49 -8.72 -5.65 21.87
CA LEU A 49 -9.49 -6.89 22.01
C LEU A 49 -9.74 -7.28 23.46
N GLU A 50 -8.79 -7.05 24.36
CA GLU A 50 -9.02 -7.21 25.80
C GLU A 50 -10.16 -6.31 26.29
N LEU A 51 -10.17 -5.05 25.87
CA LEU A 51 -11.21 -4.09 26.26
C LEU A 51 -12.59 -4.48 25.69
N VAL A 52 -12.63 -4.91 24.43
CA VAL A 52 -13.85 -5.42 23.80
C VAL A 52 -14.37 -6.64 24.54
N LYS A 53 -13.52 -7.61 24.89
CA LYS A 53 -13.90 -8.80 25.67
C LYS A 53 -14.39 -8.45 27.08
N GLY A 54 -13.78 -7.44 27.71
CA GLY A 54 -14.13 -7.00 29.06
C GLY A 54 -15.39 -6.12 29.14
N THR A 55 -15.93 -5.69 28.00
CA THR A 55 -17.10 -4.81 27.95
C THR A 55 -18.36 -5.60 28.34
N LYS A 56 -19.09 -5.12 29.36
CA LYS A 56 -20.35 -5.69 29.81
C LYS A 56 -21.51 -5.05 29.06
N LEU A 57 -22.19 -5.82 28.23
CA LEU A 57 -23.43 -5.43 27.56
C LEU A 57 -24.62 -5.89 28.41
N PRO A 58 -25.78 -5.21 28.34
CA PRO A 58 -26.98 -5.64 29.05
C PRO A 58 -27.47 -7.01 28.54
N ASP A 59 -28.20 -7.73 29.40
CA ASP A 59 -28.74 -9.05 29.04
C ASP A 59 -29.87 -8.94 28.01
N LYS A 60 -30.69 -7.88 28.11
CA LYS A 60 -31.84 -7.59 27.27
C LYS A 60 -31.89 -6.12 26.86
N GLU A 61 -32.62 -5.85 25.78
CA GLU A 61 -32.96 -4.50 25.34
C GLU A 61 -33.68 -3.73 26.46
N GLU A 62 -33.36 -2.44 26.59
CA GLU A 62 -34.09 -1.53 27.47
C GLU A 62 -35.49 -1.22 26.92
N TYR A 63 -35.58 -1.03 25.59
CA TYR A 63 -36.81 -0.76 24.87
C TYR A 63 -37.09 -1.90 23.87
N PRO A 64 -37.66 -3.04 24.31
CA PRO A 64 -37.95 -4.14 23.42
C PRO A 64 -38.97 -3.76 22.34
N GLY A 65 -38.77 -4.25 21.12
CA GLY A 65 -39.70 -4.05 20.00
C GLY A 65 -39.47 -2.81 19.14
N VAL A 66 -38.60 -1.89 19.55
CA VAL A 66 -38.25 -0.70 18.72
C VAL A 66 -37.20 -1.02 17.65
N GLY A 67 -36.51 -2.17 17.78
CA GLY A 67 -35.46 -2.58 16.86
C GLY A 67 -34.40 -1.50 16.69
N SER A 68 -33.92 -1.30 15.46
CA SER A 68 -32.88 -0.30 15.16
C SER A 68 -33.38 1.15 15.07
N SER A 69 -34.66 1.41 15.32
CA SER A 69 -35.21 2.77 15.23
C SER A 69 -34.69 3.71 16.33
N ALA A 70 -34.17 3.13 17.42
CA ALA A 70 -33.59 3.87 18.55
C ALA A 70 -32.06 3.77 18.64
N GLY A 71 -31.40 3.26 17.59
CA GLY A 71 -29.94 3.07 17.57
C GLY A 71 -29.53 1.66 17.17
N ILE A 72 -28.30 1.27 17.51
CA ILE A 72 -27.80 -0.08 17.22
C ILE A 72 -28.48 -1.08 18.16
N GLY A 73 -29.07 -2.14 17.61
CA GLY A 73 -29.66 -3.21 18.40
C GLY A 73 -28.62 -3.94 19.25
N LEU A 74 -29.04 -4.40 20.43
CA LEU A 74 -28.19 -5.13 21.36
C LEU A 74 -27.68 -6.45 20.77
N ASP A 75 -28.50 -7.12 19.96
CA ASP A 75 -28.13 -8.33 19.23
C ASP A 75 -26.97 -8.06 18.25
N VAL A 76 -27.05 -6.94 17.53
CA VAL A 76 -26.00 -6.49 16.61
C VAL A 76 -24.72 -6.20 17.38
N LEU A 77 -24.78 -5.46 18.51
CA LEU A 77 -23.61 -5.18 19.34
C LEU A 77 -22.94 -6.46 19.87
N LYS A 78 -23.73 -7.42 20.37
CA LYS A 78 -23.22 -8.73 20.81
C LYS A 78 -22.55 -9.49 19.66
N ASN A 79 -23.13 -9.44 18.47
CA ASN A 79 -22.54 -10.07 17.30
C ASN A 79 -21.23 -9.38 16.86
N LEU A 80 -21.15 -8.04 16.91
CA LEU A 80 -19.92 -7.30 16.61
C LEU A 80 -18.82 -7.61 17.63
N GLN A 81 -19.15 -7.69 18.92
CA GLN A 81 -18.22 -8.11 19.96
C GLN A 81 -17.64 -9.50 19.67
N ARG A 82 -18.48 -10.47 19.27
CA ARG A 82 -18.06 -11.81 18.88
C ARG A 82 -17.20 -11.79 17.62
N GLN A 83 -17.64 -11.08 16.57
CA GLN A 83 -16.92 -11.01 15.30
C GLN A 83 -15.50 -10.46 15.51
N TRP A 84 -15.34 -9.34 16.22
CA TRP A 84 -14.03 -8.74 16.43
C TRP A 84 -13.08 -9.62 17.25
N THR A 85 -13.61 -10.41 18.18
CA THR A 85 -12.81 -11.17 19.14
C THR A 85 -12.56 -12.62 18.75
N VAL A 86 -13.34 -13.17 17.81
CA VAL A 86 -13.30 -14.58 17.40
C VAL A 86 -13.14 -14.73 15.90
N ASP A 87 -13.96 -14.05 15.10
CA ASP A 87 -14.06 -14.33 13.67
C ASP A 87 -13.10 -13.50 12.82
N PHE A 88 -12.72 -12.31 13.30
CA PHE A 88 -11.95 -11.33 12.53
C PHE A 88 -10.43 -11.57 12.66
N ASP A 89 -9.77 -11.77 11.52
CA ASP A 89 -8.33 -11.94 11.44
C ASP A 89 -7.61 -10.59 11.32
N TRP A 90 -7.16 -10.06 12.45
CA TRP A 90 -6.44 -8.79 12.54
C TRP A 90 -5.08 -8.81 11.85
N HIS A 91 -4.42 -9.97 11.74
CA HIS A 91 -3.15 -10.10 11.03
C HIS A 91 -3.36 -10.00 9.52
N LYS A 92 -4.42 -10.64 9.00
CA LYS A 92 -4.80 -10.51 7.60
C LYS A 92 -5.17 -9.07 7.24
N GLU A 93 -5.86 -8.36 8.13
CA GLU A 93 -6.21 -6.96 7.91
C GLU A 93 -4.96 -6.05 7.93
N GLU A 94 -4.05 -6.24 8.90
CA GLU A 94 -2.75 -5.53 8.91
C GLU A 94 -1.96 -5.75 7.61
N ALA A 95 -1.91 -7.00 7.14
CA ALA A 95 -1.21 -7.33 5.89
C ALA A 95 -1.89 -6.69 4.67
N LYS A 96 -3.22 -6.53 4.68
CA LYS A 96 -3.96 -5.87 3.60
C LYS A 96 -3.73 -4.36 3.59
N LEU A 97 -3.67 -3.72 4.76
CA LEU A 97 -3.44 -2.28 4.89
C LEU A 97 -2.00 -1.86 4.54
N ASN A 98 -1.05 -2.79 4.63
CA ASN A 98 0.36 -2.59 4.27
C ASN A 98 0.71 -2.98 2.82
N LYS A 99 -0.28 -3.38 2.00
CA LYS A 99 -0.12 -3.68 0.56
C LYS A 99 -0.46 -2.47 -0.29
#